data_AF-A0A0P0NNM9-F1
#
_entry.id   AF-A0A0P0NNM9-F1
#
_cell.length_a   1.000
_cell.length_b   1.000
_cell.length_c   1.000
_cell.angle_alpha   90.00
_cell.angle_beta   90.00
_cell.angle_gamma   90.00
#
_symmetry.space_group_name_H-M   'P 1'
#
loop_
_entity.id
_entity.type
_entity.pdbx_description
1 polymer ?
#
loop_
_entity_poly.entity_id
_entity_poly.type
_entity_poly.pdbx_seq_one_letter_code
_entity_poly.pdbx_strand_id
1 'polypeptide(L)'
;MALALTTEEKIKQAATKLFIEKGFAATRTRDIAAEAGINLALLNYYFRSKEKLFDVVMEESLQLFLLGLEEILNDVNTVLKDKIAGIAGHYIDLLKSHPDLPLFILTEIRANPFRMEANLNVKEMLIESNFYKQLEATTQKKVDPMHFIMNLLGLLVFPFISSPVLKAEGEQGKAEFDQLMEERKHWVPIWVEAMLKTLSV
;
A
#
# COMPACT_ATOMS: atom_id res chain seq x y z
N MET A 1 3.11 -17.37 -22.35
CA MET A 1 4.46 -16.93 -22.76
C MET A 1 4.72 -15.64 -21.98
N ALA A 2 5.58 -15.66 -20.96
CA ALA A 2 5.86 -14.46 -20.18
C ALA A 2 6.62 -13.46 -21.07
N LEU A 3 6.12 -12.23 -21.19
CA LEU A 3 6.81 -11.16 -21.90
C LEU A 3 8.14 -10.88 -21.18
N ALA A 4 9.24 -10.81 -21.92
CA ALA A 4 10.54 -10.46 -21.34
C ALA A 4 10.51 -9.01 -20.86
N LEU A 5 10.92 -8.77 -19.61
CA LEU A 5 10.99 -7.42 -19.04
C LEU A 5 11.91 -6.52 -19.86
N THR A 6 11.46 -5.31 -20.10
CA THR A 6 12.26 -4.22 -20.68
C THR A 6 13.42 -3.86 -19.74
N THR A 7 14.45 -3.22 -20.29
CA THR A 7 15.58 -2.72 -19.49
C THR A 7 15.12 -1.76 -18.40
N GLU A 8 14.16 -0.90 -18.70
CA GLU A 8 13.60 0.05 -17.75
C GLU A 8 12.92 -0.66 -16.58
N GLU A 9 12.09 -1.67 -16.85
CA GLU A 9 11.45 -2.48 -15.81
C GLU A 9 12.46 -3.22 -14.94
N LYS A 10 13.53 -3.76 -15.53
CA LYS A 10 14.61 -4.40 -14.76
C LYS A 10 15.28 -3.43 -13.79
N ILE A 11 15.54 -2.20 -14.23
CA ILE A 11 16.12 -1.16 -13.37
C ILE A 11 15.17 -0.83 -12.22
N LYS A 12 13.88 -0.62 -12.52
CA LYS A 12 12.87 -0.30 -11.49
C LYS A 12 12.70 -1.42 -10.48
N GLN A 13 12.65 -2.68 -10.92
CA GLN A 13 12.55 -3.84 -10.02
C GLN A 13 13.78 -3.96 -9.12
N ALA A 14 14.99 -3.84 -9.68
CA ALA A 14 16.23 -3.85 -8.91
C ALA A 14 16.30 -2.71 -7.89
N ALA A 15 15.89 -1.51 -8.30
CA ALA A 15 15.85 -0.34 -7.43
C ALA A 15 14.84 -0.51 -6.29
N THR A 16 13.63 -0.96 -6.59
CA THR A 16 12.57 -1.24 -5.61
C THR A 16 13.07 -2.20 -4.54
N LYS A 17 13.64 -3.34 -4.96
CA LYS A 17 14.21 -4.34 -4.05
C LYS A 17 15.29 -3.74 -3.15
N LEU A 18 16.26 -3.03 -3.71
CA LEU A 18 17.36 -2.47 -2.92
C LEU A 18 16.91 -1.33 -2.00
N PHE A 19 15.95 -0.51 -2.41
CA PHE A 19 15.37 0.51 -1.55
C PHE A 19 14.62 -0.09 -0.36
N ILE A 20 13.90 -1.20 -0.56
CA ILE A 20 13.23 -1.93 0.52
C ILE A 20 14.26 -2.53 1.50
N GLU A 21 15.30 -3.18 0.98
CA GLU A 21 16.28 -3.89 1.80
C GLU A 21 17.24 -2.96 2.56
N LYS A 22 17.65 -1.85 1.93
CA LYS A 22 18.74 -0.99 2.43
C LYS A 22 18.30 0.45 2.72
N GLY A 23 17.12 0.86 2.27
CA GLY A 23 16.69 2.25 2.25
C GLY A 23 17.31 3.08 1.11
N PHE A 24 16.70 4.22 0.81
CA PHE A 24 17.17 5.14 -0.23
C PHE A 24 18.62 5.60 -0.02
N ALA A 25 18.98 5.98 1.20
CA ALA A 25 20.28 6.59 1.52
C ALA A 25 21.46 5.62 1.32
N ALA A 26 21.31 4.36 1.76
CA ALA A 26 22.38 3.36 1.68
C ALA A 26 22.51 2.71 0.29
N THR A 27 21.50 2.84 -0.56
CA THR A 27 21.50 2.26 -1.92
C THR A 27 22.35 3.09 -2.88
N ARG A 28 23.29 2.44 -3.58
CA ARG A 28 24.15 3.05 -4.61
C ARG A 28 23.67 2.68 -6.01
N THR A 29 23.80 3.58 -6.98
CA THR A 29 23.42 3.32 -8.39
C THR A 29 24.19 2.18 -9.03
N ARG A 30 25.42 1.91 -8.58
CA ARG A 30 26.21 0.74 -9.01
C ARG A 30 25.58 -0.58 -8.54
N ASP A 31 25.05 -0.62 -7.32
CA ASP A 31 24.40 -1.82 -6.78
C ASP A 31 23.11 -2.09 -7.55
N ILE A 32 22.35 -1.05 -7.89
CA ILE A 32 21.13 -1.15 -8.71
C ILE A 32 21.47 -1.66 -10.12
N ALA A 33 22.51 -1.11 -10.77
CA ALA A 33 22.93 -1.57 -12.09
C ALA A 33 23.36 -3.05 -12.07
N ALA A 34 24.11 -3.45 -11.04
CA ALA A 34 24.52 -4.85 -10.86
C ALA A 34 23.32 -5.79 -10.64
N GLU A 35 22.38 -5.43 -9.77
CA GLU A 35 21.15 -6.19 -9.51
C GLU A 35 20.27 -6.30 -10.75
N ALA A 36 20.17 -5.23 -11.56
CA ALA A 36 19.43 -5.22 -12.82
C ALA A 36 20.15 -5.96 -13.97
N GLY A 37 21.40 -6.38 -13.78
CA GLY A 37 22.22 -7.03 -14.81
C GLY A 37 22.60 -6.11 -15.96
N ILE A 38 22.80 -4.81 -15.69
CA ILE A 38 23.17 -3.80 -16.68
C ILE A 38 24.41 -3.00 -16.26
N ASN A 39 24.98 -2.24 -17.19
CA ASN A 39 26.05 -1.30 -16.85
C ASN A 39 25.48 0.03 -16.30
N LEU A 40 26.30 0.75 -15.53
CA LEU A 40 25.92 2.02 -14.90
C LEU A 40 25.58 3.12 -15.92
N ALA A 41 26.23 3.14 -17.09
CA ALA A 41 25.95 4.13 -18.12
C ALA A 41 24.52 4.00 -18.66
N LEU A 42 24.02 2.78 -18.81
CA LEU A 42 22.65 2.50 -19.24
C LEU A 42 21.64 2.92 -18.17
N LEU A 43 21.90 2.66 -16.89
CA LEU A 43 21.06 3.17 -15.80
C LEU A 43 20.96 4.70 -15.85
N ASN A 44 22.10 5.38 -15.97
CA ASN A 44 22.17 6.84 -16.04
C ASN A 44 21.49 7.39 -17.31
N TYR A 45 21.47 6.64 -18.40
CA TYR A 45 20.74 7.01 -19.61
C TYR A 45 19.22 7.07 -19.37
N TYR A 46 18.64 6.05 -18.74
CA TYR A 46 17.20 5.98 -18.45
C TYR A 46 16.77 7.00 -17.39
N PHE A 47 17.43 7.00 -16.22
CA PHE A 47 16.90 7.70 -15.06
C PHE A 47 17.65 8.97 -14.66
N ARG A 48 18.83 9.23 -15.23
CA ARG A 48 19.69 10.41 -14.97
C ARG A 48 20.26 10.51 -13.55
N SER A 49 19.48 10.24 -12.51
CA SER A 49 19.89 10.27 -11.11
C SER A 49 19.19 9.20 -10.27
N LYS A 50 19.72 8.92 -9.08
CA LYS A 50 19.10 7.99 -8.11
C LYS A 50 17.79 8.55 -7.60
N GLU A 51 17.74 9.86 -7.42
CA GLU A 51 16.59 10.62 -6.95
C GLU A 51 15.41 10.43 -7.90
N LYS A 52 15.62 10.63 -9.21
CA LYS A 52 14.58 10.48 -10.21
C LYS A 52 14.11 9.04 -10.36
N LEU A 53 15.03 8.07 -10.30
CA LEU A 53 14.65 6.65 -10.27
C LEU A 53 13.79 6.31 -9.04
N PHE A 54 14.17 6.84 -7.88
CA PHE A 54 13.40 6.68 -6.66
C PHE A 54 12.01 7.31 -6.76
N ASP A 55 11.89 8.53 -7.32
CA ASP A 55 10.59 9.18 -7.51
C ASP A 55 9.64 8.32 -8.35
N VAL A 56 10.14 7.77 -9.46
CA VAL A 56 9.36 6.85 -10.32
C VAL A 56 8.95 5.60 -9.57
N VAL A 57 9.87 4.95 -8.85
CA VAL A 57 9.58 3.73 -8.07
C VAL A 57 8.55 4.00 -6.96
N MET A 58 8.69 5.13 -6.27
CA MET A 58 7.78 5.53 -5.20
C MET A 58 6.39 5.85 -5.75
N GLU A 59 6.31 6.58 -6.86
CA GLU A 59 5.06 6.88 -7.54
C GLU A 59 4.34 5.60 -7.99
N GLU A 60 5.04 4.66 -8.63
CA GLU A 60 4.47 3.37 -9.05
C GLU A 60 4.01 2.54 -7.85
N SER A 61 4.76 2.56 -6.74
CA SER A 61 4.40 1.88 -5.51
C SER A 61 3.12 2.46 -4.89
N LEU A 62 2.98 3.79 -4.87
CA LEU A 62 1.77 4.46 -4.37
C LEU A 62 0.58 4.23 -5.30
N GLN A 63 0.77 4.29 -6.61
CA GLN A 63 -0.27 3.97 -7.59
C GLN A 63 -0.75 2.53 -7.41
N LEU A 64 0.15 1.57 -7.23
CA LEU A 64 -0.19 0.18 -6.94
C LEU A 64 -0.95 0.05 -5.61
N PHE A 65 -0.54 0.79 -4.57
CA PHE A 65 -1.19 0.78 -3.26
C PHE A 65 -2.62 1.35 -3.28
N LEU A 66 -2.89 2.30 -4.18
CA LEU A 66 -4.20 2.94 -4.36
C LEU A 66 -5.05 2.32 -5.47
N LEU A 67 -4.47 1.41 -6.26
CA LEU A 67 -5.09 0.83 -7.45
C LEU A 67 -6.43 0.16 -7.08
N GLY A 68 -7.49 0.45 -7.84
CA GLY A 68 -8.81 -0.15 -7.62
C GLY A 68 -9.59 0.37 -6.40
N LEU A 69 -8.97 1.16 -5.51
CA LEU A 69 -9.71 1.78 -4.40
C LEU A 69 -10.71 2.83 -4.89
N GLU A 70 -10.37 3.60 -5.92
CA GLU A 70 -11.25 4.65 -6.44
C GLU A 70 -12.63 4.07 -6.83
N GLU A 71 -12.65 2.91 -7.48
CA GLU A 71 -13.88 2.21 -7.88
C GLU A 71 -14.69 1.78 -6.64
N ILE A 72 -14.05 1.14 -5.66
CA ILE A 72 -14.71 0.67 -4.43
C ILE A 72 -15.25 1.86 -3.61
N LEU A 73 -14.45 2.93 -3.49
CA LEU A 73 -14.80 4.10 -2.70
C LEU A 73 -15.96 4.88 -3.33
N ASN A 74 -16.04 4.93 -4.67
CA ASN A 74 -16.99 5.76 -5.40
C ASN A 74 -18.20 5.03 -5.97
N ASP A 75 -18.28 3.70 -5.91
CA ASP A 75 -19.47 2.98 -6.34
C ASP A 75 -20.71 3.44 -5.54
N VAL A 76 -21.66 4.06 -6.22
CA VAL A 76 -22.87 4.62 -5.63
C VAL A 76 -23.93 3.56 -5.32
N ASN A 77 -23.75 2.34 -5.86
CA ASN A 77 -24.71 1.24 -5.71
C ASN A 77 -24.44 0.38 -4.47
N THR A 78 -23.30 0.58 -3.80
CA THR A 78 -22.92 -0.18 -2.61
C THR A 78 -23.09 0.63 -1.33
N VAL A 79 -23.51 -0.05 -0.26
CA VAL A 79 -23.59 0.53 1.08
C VAL A 79 -22.24 0.49 1.77
N LEU A 80 -22.08 1.30 2.83
CA LEU A 80 -20.81 1.44 3.57
C LEU A 80 -20.21 0.10 3.99
N LYS A 81 -21.05 -0.83 4.47
CA LYS A 81 -20.62 -2.17 4.89
C LYS A 81 -19.95 -2.95 3.75
N ASP A 82 -20.55 -2.94 2.57
CA ASP A 82 -20.04 -3.67 1.42
C ASP A 82 -18.74 -3.04 0.92
N LYS A 83 -18.61 -1.71 1.01
CA LYS A 83 -17.35 -1.01 0.74
C LYS A 83 -16.26 -1.40 1.71
N ILE A 84 -16.53 -1.45 3.01
CA ILE A 84 -15.55 -1.90 4.01
C ILE A 84 -15.09 -3.33 3.71
N ALA A 85 -16.01 -4.23 3.34
CA ALA A 85 -15.68 -5.59 2.94
C ALA A 85 -14.83 -5.62 1.65
N GLY A 86 -15.18 -4.83 0.64
CA GLY A 86 -14.42 -4.68 -0.60
C GLY A 86 -13.01 -4.16 -0.36
N ILE A 87 -12.86 -3.09 0.44
CA ILE A 87 -11.56 -2.52 0.83
C ILE A 87 -10.71 -3.58 1.57
N ALA A 88 -11.30 -4.30 2.52
CA ALA A 88 -10.59 -5.32 3.29
C ALA A 88 -10.10 -6.46 2.38
N GLY A 89 -10.97 -7.01 1.52
CA GLY A 89 -10.61 -8.04 0.55
C GLY A 89 -9.50 -7.57 -0.39
N HIS A 90 -9.69 -6.40 -1.01
CA HIS A 90 -8.75 -5.81 -1.95
C HIS A 90 -7.35 -5.60 -1.34
N TYR A 91 -7.25 -4.93 -0.18
CA TYR A 91 -5.95 -4.70 0.45
C TYR A 91 -5.28 -5.99 0.90
N ILE A 92 -6.03 -6.95 1.43
CA ILE A 92 -5.45 -8.22 1.86
C ILE A 92 -4.85 -8.96 0.66
N ASP A 93 -5.56 -9.03 -0.48
CA ASP A 93 -5.05 -9.67 -1.69
C ASP A 93 -3.84 -8.94 -2.28
N LEU A 94 -3.89 -7.61 -2.31
CA LEU A 94 -2.80 -6.76 -2.77
C LEU A 94 -1.53 -6.97 -1.93
N LEU A 95 -1.65 -6.91 -0.61
CA LEU A 95 -0.53 -6.98 0.33
C LEU A 95 0.00 -8.41 0.49
N LYS A 96 -0.82 -9.45 0.26
CA LYS A 96 -0.31 -10.83 0.11
C LYS A 96 0.54 -10.99 -1.14
N SER A 97 0.15 -10.34 -2.24
CA SER A 97 0.87 -10.38 -3.52
C SER A 97 2.13 -9.52 -3.51
N HIS A 98 2.14 -8.45 -2.70
CA HIS A 98 3.24 -7.49 -2.58
C HIS A 98 3.58 -7.19 -1.10
N PRO A 99 4.15 -8.16 -0.36
CA PRO A 99 4.30 -8.09 1.10
C PRO A 99 5.23 -6.96 1.60
N ASP A 100 6.17 -6.51 0.77
CA ASP A 100 7.13 -5.46 1.14
C ASP A 100 6.63 -4.04 0.85
N LEU A 101 5.59 -3.91 0.01
CA LEU A 101 4.98 -2.64 -0.39
C LEU A 101 4.58 -1.74 0.79
N PRO A 102 3.88 -2.22 1.84
CA PRO A 102 3.42 -1.36 2.91
C PRO A 102 4.57 -0.84 3.79
N LEU A 103 5.61 -1.66 3.98
CA LEU A 103 6.80 -1.24 4.73
C LEU A 103 7.58 -0.18 3.95
N PHE A 104 7.78 -0.41 2.64
CA PHE A 104 8.43 0.56 1.76
C PHE A 104 7.77 1.93 1.85
N ILE A 105 6.46 1.99 1.60
CA ILE A 105 5.70 3.23 1.61
C ILE A 105 5.78 3.92 2.98
N LEU A 106 5.60 3.17 4.08
CA LEU A 106 5.65 3.73 5.43
C LEU A 106 7.02 4.33 5.78
N THR A 107 8.10 3.62 5.44
CA THR A 107 9.46 4.09 5.73
C THR A 107 9.78 5.37 4.98
N GLU A 108 9.35 5.48 3.73
CA GLU A 108 9.65 6.62 2.87
C GLU A 108 8.74 7.83 3.14
N ILE A 109 7.45 7.63 3.46
CA ILE A 109 6.58 8.70 3.98
C ILE A 109 7.25 9.38 5.18
N ARG A 110 7.79 8.58 6.11
CA ARG A 110 8.41 9.10 7.34
C ARG A 110 9.74 9.79 7.07
N ALA A 111 10.54 9.29 6.14
CA ALA A 111 11.84 9.85 5.81
C ALA A 111 11.72 11.14 4.98
N ASN A 112 10.73 11.24 4.09
CA ASN A 112 10.62 12.30 3.09
C ASN A 112 9.16 12.79 2.88
N PRO A 113 8.49 13.32 3.91
CA PRO A 113 7.04 13.62 3.87
C PRO A 113 6.63 14.60 2.76
N PHE A 114 7.43 15.65 2.51
CA PHE A 114 7.15 16.68 1.49
C PHE A 114 7.35 16.20 0.05
N ARG A 115 8.07 15.09 -0.15
CA ARG A 115 8.31 14.54 -1.50
C ARG A 115 7.05 13.84 -2.06
N MET A 116 6.10 13.48 -1.19
CA MET A 116 4.82 12.88 -1.57
C MET A 116 3.70 13.89 -1.84
N GLU A 117 3.74 15.08 -1.21
CA GLU A 117 2.70 16.11 -1.40
C GLU A 117 2.60 16.61 -2.85
N ALA A 118 3.64 16.42 -3.66
CA ALA A 118 3.69 16.95 -5.02
C ALA A 118 2.88 16.15 -6.06
N ASN A 119 2.57 14.87 -5.81
CA ASN A 119 2.15 13.96 -6.90
C ASN A 119 0.79 13.27 -6.72
N LEU A 120 0.19 13.23 -5.52
CA LEU A 120 -1.11 12.58 -5.30
C LEU A 120 -1.97 13.33 -4.28
N ASN A 121 -3.11 13.87 -4.72
CA ASN A 121 -4.13 14.46 -3.84
C ASN A 121 -4.98 13.37 -3.13
N VAL A 122 -4.33 12.39 -2.49
CA VAL A 122 -5.01 11.24 -1.84
C VAL A 122 -6.06 11.69 -0.83
N LYS A 123 -5.74 12.75 -0.06
CA LYS A 123 -6.67 13.30 0.93
C LYS A 123 -7.94 13.86 0.28
N GLU A 124 -7.80 14.59 -0.82
CA GLU A 124 -8.93 15.17 -1.55
C GLU A 124 -9.78 14.06 -2.17
N MET A 125 -9.14 13.10 -2.86
CA MET A 125 -9.80 11.91 -3.40
C MET A 125 -10.59 11.14 -2.34
N LEU A 126 -10.03 10.97 -1.14
CA LEU A 126 -10.73 10.34 -0.02
C LEU A 126 -11.93 11.18 0.45
N ILE A 127 -11.74 12.47 0.73
CA ILE A 127 -12.80 13.35 1.28
C ILE A 127 -13.98 13.50 0.31
N GLU A 128 -13.71 13.56 -0.99
CA GLU A 128 -14.74 13.72 -2.01
C GLU A 128 -15.50 12.42 -2.31
N SER A 129 -14.95 11.28 -1.89
CA SER A 129 -15.48 9.96 -2.21
C SER A 129 -16.89 9.70 -1.66
N ASN A 130 -17.63 8.82 -2.33
CA ASN A 130 -18.92 8.36 -1.81
C ASN A 130 -18.76 7.65 -0.46
N PHE A 131 -17.69 6.87 -0.28
CA PHE A 131 -17.35 6.20 0.98
C PHE A 131 -17.23 7.18 2.15
N TYR A 132 -16.50 8.29 1.98
CA TYR A 132 -16.35 9.29 3.03
C TYR A 132 -17.68 9.96 3.38
N LYS A 133 -18.51 10.25 2.37
CA LYS A 133 -19.87 10.78 2.57
C LYS A 133 -20.75 9.80 3.35
N GLN A 134 -20.67 8.50 3.07
CA GLN A 134 -21.39 7.47 3.81
C GLN A 134 -20.90 7.33 5.26
N LEU A 135 -19.59 7.41 5.50
CA LEU A 135 -19.02 7.46 6.85
C LEU A 135 -19.54 8.68 7.61
N GLU A 136 -19.46 9.87 7.01
CA GLU A 136 -19.92 11.11 7.64
C GLU A 136 -21.42 11.05 8.02
N ALA A 137 -22.25 10.52 7.11
CA ALA A 137 -23.67 10.31 7.38
C ALA A 137 -23.90 9.30 8.52
N THR A 138 -23.12 8.21 8.56
CA THR A 138 -23.22 7.16 9.59
C THR A 138 -22.79 7.66 10.97
N THR A 139 -21.72 8.48 11.03
CA THR A 139 -21.23 9.05 12.31
C THR A 139 -22.05 10.25 12.76
N GLN A 140 -22.99 10.75 11.94
CA GLN A 140 -23.75 11.97 12.18
C GLN A 140 -22.84 13.18 12.50
N LYS A 141 -21.64 13.21 11.89
CA LYS A 141 -20.57 14.19 12.17
C LYS A 141 -20.12 14.27 13.65
N LYS A 142 -20.46 13.30 14.50
CA LYS A 142 -19.99 13.24 15.90
C LYS A 142 -18.47 12.99 15.98
N VAL A 143 -17.93 12.29 14.98
CA VAL A 143 -16.50 11.95 14.86
C VAL A 143 -16.08 12.16 13.41
N ASP A 144 -14.89 12.72 13.22
CA ASP A 144 -14.24 12.86 11.91
C ASP A 144 -14.03 11.46 11.28
N PRO A 145 -14.55 11.21 10.06
CA PRO A 145 -14.36 9.95 9.34
C PRO A 145 -12.89 9.49 9.20
N MET A 146 -11.92 10.42 9.26
CA MET A 146 -10.50 10.10 9.18
C MET A 146 -10.06 9.14 10.29
N HIS A 147 -10.64 9.22 11.50
CA HIS A 147 -10.36 8.25 12.57
C HIS A 147 -10.70 6.81 12.16
N PHE A 148 -11.83 6.62 11.47
CA PHE A 148 -12.24 5.31 10.98
C PHE A 148 -11.34 4.80 9.85
N ILE A 149 -10.96 5.69 8.94
CA ILE A 149 -10.04 5.36 7.85
C ILE A 149 -8.68 4.94 8.42
N MET A 150 -8.14 5.68 9.38
CA MET A 150 -6.88 5.34 10.05
C MET A 150 -6.96 3.99 10.77
N ASN A 151 -8.07 3.71 11.46
CA ASN A 151 -8.28 2.44 12.14
C ASN A 151 -8.40 1.27 11.15
N LEU A 152 -9.15 1.44 10.06
CA LEU A 152 -9.30 0.43 9.01
C LEU A 152 -7.95 0.12 8.36
N LEU A 153 -7.18 1.15 7.98
CA LEU A 153 -5.82 0.98 7.47
C LEU A 153 -4.91 0.31 8.49
N GLY A 154 -5.00 0.67 9.78
CA GLY A 154 -4.28 -0.01 10.84
C GLY A 154 -4.60 -1.50 10.91
N LEU A 155 -5.87 -1.89 10.83
CA LEU A 155 -6.30 -3.29 10.85
C LEU A 155 -5.86 -4.08 9.61
N LEU A 156 -5.71 -3.42 8.46
CA LEU A 156 -5.37 -4.07 7.19
C LEU A 156 -3.87 -4.09 6.92
N VAL A 157 -3.14 -3.00 7.20
CA VAL A 157 -1.75 -2.81 6.79
C VAL A 157 -0.77 -3.29 7.86
N PHE A 158 -1.05 -3.05 9.14
CA PHE A 158 -0.15 -3.40 10.24
C PHE A 158 0.25 -4.89 10.31
N PRO A 159 -0.67 -5.86 10.06
CA PRO A 159 -0.28 -7.27 10.05
C PRO A 159 0.84 -7.59 9.05
N PHE A 160 0.87 -6.92 7.90
CA PHE A 160 1.91 -7.14 6.89
C PHE A 160 3.25 -6.52 7.31
N ILE A 161 3.22 -5.31 7.89
CA ILE A 161 4.41 -4.65 8.45
C ILE A 161 5.04 -5.50 9.55
N SER A 162 4.22 -6.09 10.42
CA SER A 162 4.67 -6.96 11.52
C SER A 162 4.86 -8.43 11.12
N SER A 163 4.61 -8.78 9.86
CA SER A 163 4.64 -10.17 9.40
C SER A 163 5.97 -10.91 9.60
N PRO A 164 7.17 -10.29 9.59
CA PRO A 164 8.41 -11.02 9.87
C PRO A 164 8.43 -11.69 11.24
N VAL A 165 7.77 -11.11 12.24
CA VAL A 165 7.65 -11.69 13.59
C VAL A 165 6.75 -12.93 13.57
N LEU A 166 5.67 -12.88 12.80
CA LEU A 166 4.68 -13.96 12.70
C LEU A 166 5.14 -15.10 11.78
N LYS A 167 6.02 -14.81 10.82
CA LYS A 167 6.56 -15.76 9.84
C LYS A 167 7.89 -16.40 10.27
N ALA A 168 8.33 -16.17 11.51
CA ALA A 168 9.66 -16.56 11.99
C ALA A 168 9.92 -18.08 11.93
N GLU A 169 8.86 -18.91 11.99
CA GLU A 169 8.94 -20.37 11.94
C GLU A 169 9.08 -20.95 10.52
N GLY A 170 9.48 -20.13 9.53
CA GLY A 170 9.69 -20.56 8.15
C GLY A 170 8.38 -20.78 7.40
N GLU A 171 8.28 -21.86 6.62
CA GLU A 171 7.12 -22.13 5.76
C GLU A 171 5.82 -22.29 6.55
N GLN A 172 5.88 -22.88 7.74
CA GLN A 172 4.72 -23.04 8.60
C GLN A 172 4.17 -21.67 9.05
N GLY A 173 5.03 -20.80 9.60
CA GLY A 173 4.62 -19.45 10.01
C GLY A 173 4.08 -18.62 8.84
N LYS A 174 4.59 -18.84 7.62
CA LYS A 174 4.02 -18.22 6.41
C LYS A 174 2.61 -18.71 6.12
N ALA A 175 2.37 -20.02 6.14
CA ALA A 175 1.05 -20.59 5.89
C ALA A 175 0.02 -20.15 6.94
N GLU A 176 0.42 -20.13 8.21
CA GLU A 176 -0.42 -19.66 9.32
C GLU A 176 -0.75 -18.17 9.17
N PHE A 177 0.23 -17.33 8.83
CA PHE A 177 -0.01 -15.92 8.54
C PHE A 177 -0.98 -15.73 7.38
N ASP A 178 -0.79 -16.47 6.28
CA ASP A 178 -1.65 -16.37 5.10
C ASP A 178 -3.09 -16.80 5.41
N GLN A 179 -3.28 -17.80 6.28
CA GLN A 179 -4.60 -18.20 6.78
C GLN A 179 -5.23 -17.09 7.63
N LEU A 180 -4.48 -16.51 8.58
CA LEU A 180 -4.97 -15.38 9.38
C LEU A 180 -5.42 -14.21 8.49
N MET A 181 -4.70 -13.94 7.41
CA MET A 181 -5.07 -12.88 6.47
C MET A 181 -6.37 -13.19 5.73
N GLU A 182 -6.60 -14.44 5.31
CA GLU A 182 -7.89 -14.84 4.73
C GLU A 182 -9.04 -14.69 5.74
N GLU A 183 -8.84 -15.11 6.99
CA GLU A 183 -9.84 -14.94 8.05
C GLU A 183 -10.15 -13.45 8.31
N ARG A 184 -9.14 -12.57 8.20
CA ARG A 184 -9.33 -11.12 8.37
C ARG A 184 -10.22 -10.49 7.31
N LYS A 185 -10.34 -11.06 6.11
CA LYS A 185 -11.31 -10.59 5.11
C LYS A 185 -12.74 -10.67 5.63
N HIS A 186 -13.03 -11.67 6.48
CA HIS A 186 -14.32 -11.82 7.16
C HIS A 186 -14.42 -10.95 8.42
N TRP A 187 -13.38 -10.95 9.27
CA TRP A 187 -13.47 -10.33 10.59
C TRP A 187 -13.32 -8.81 10.60
N VAL A 188 -12.46 -8.23 9.77
CA VAL A 188 -12.23 -6.78 9.77
C VAL A 188 -13.51 -5.99 9.48
N PRO A 189 -14.34 -6.36 8.48
CA PRO A 189 -15.60 -5.66 8.24
C PRO A 189 -16.55 -5.71 9.44
N ILE A 190 -16.62 -6.85 10.14
CA ILE A 190 -17.46 -7.02 11.34
C ILE A 190 -16.98 -6.11 12.48
N TRP A 191 -15.67 -6.04 12.72
CA TRP A 191 -15.12 -5.19 13.77
C TRP A 191 -15.34 -3.71 13.48
N VAL A 192 -15.12 -3.28 12.24
CA VAL A 192 -15.33 -1.88 11.84
C VAL A 192 -16.80 -1.51 11.89
N GLU A 193 -17.71 -2.41 11.49
CA GLU A 193 -19.16 -2.20 11.64
C GLU A 193 -19.55 -2.06 13.12
N ALA A 194 -18.98 -2.86 14.00
CA ALA A 194 -19.20 -2.75 15.44
C ALA A 194 -18.71 -1.40 15.99
N MET A 195 -17.56 -0.90 15.54
CA MET A 195 -17.05 0.44 15.90
C MET A 195 -17.97 1.57 15.44
N LEU A 196 -18.62 1.43 14.28
CA LEU A 196 -19.55 2.44 13.76
C LEU A 196 -20.89 2.45 14.54
N LYS A 197 -21.37 1.26 14.94
CA LYS A 197 -22.65 1.12 15.67
C LYS A 197 -22.68 1.87 16.99
N THR A 198 -21.56 1.96 17.70
CA THR A 198 -21.49 2.67 18.99
C THR A 198 -21.69 4.18 18.88
N LEU A 199 -21.55 4.76 17.68
CA LEU A 199 -21.74 6.19 17.41
C LEU A 199 -23.10 6.52 16.78
N SER A 200 -23.77 5.51 16.21
CA SER A 200 -25.10 5.63 15.58
C SER A 200 -26.28 5.68 16.58
N VAL A 201 -25.99 5.52 17.88
CA VAL A 201 -26.95 5.72 18.99
C VAL A 201 -26.83 7.14 19.52
#